data_AF-A0A2P4WVN6-F1
#
_entry.id   AF-A0A2P4WVN6-F1
#
_cell.length_a   1.000
_cell.length_b   1.000
_cell.length_c   1.000
_cell.angle_alpha   90.00
_cell.angle_beta   90.00
_cell.angle_gamma   90.00
#
_symmetry.space_group_name_H-M   'P 1'
#
loop_
_entity.id
_entity.type
_entity.pdbx_description
1 polymer ?
#
loop_
_entity_poly.entity_id
_entity_poly.type
_entity_poly.pdbx_seq_one_letter_code
_entity_poly.pdbx_strand_id
1 'polypeptide(L)'
;MGVAVGVADSELTSVTLYTPLPWPMRLDLLPFLFLYSTAVYLYTIRPEDDEVPWIFGALSVFCHALALLSAEWSVDVRCWMTCARLAAVVEDERLKMLVKVEPSLTMLPKLLCDCHLGPKEKKSKTKVPTLWFSFQNLKFCLYEDVETINRSETQFRRLDFPSNDTLESYVQSQGIRSTEDLQHARGKWGKNDFELPMPKFAELLKEQLVAPFFVFQFFCMLLWCLDEYMYYSLLTLLMLVVFECESVPLRKEAVGASIVNDTEKLKNLEIDDGTSMKHKRH
;
A
#
# COMPACT_ATOMS: atom_id res chain seq x y z
N MET A 1 -24.44 3.19 2.90
CA MET A 1 -23.71 2.82 4.13
C MET A 1 -22.73 1.73 3.76
N GLY A 2 -21.45 1.89 4.11
CA GLY A 2 -20.44 0.87 3.83
C GLY A 2 -20.33 -0.13 4.99
N VAL A 3 -19.60 -1.22 4.77
CA VAL A 3 -19.27 -2.20 5.81
C VAL A 3 -18.54 -1.49 6.96
N ALA A 4 -19.08 -1.60 8.17
CA ALA A 4 -18.50 -0.99 9.37
C ALA A 4 -17.51 -1.97 10.01
N VAL A 5 -16.23 -1.62 10.00
CA VAL A 5 -15.17 -2.43 10.59
C VAL A 5 -14.32 -1.55 11.50
N GLY A 6 -14.04 -2.03 12.71
CA GLY A 6 -13.15 -1.42 13.68
C GLY A 6 -11.80 -2.11 13.77
N VAL A 7 -10.99 -1.68 14.72
CA VAL A 7 -9.71 -2.32 15.07
C VAL A 7 -9.62 -2.41 16.59
N ALA A 8 -9.21 -3.58 17.10
CA ALA A 8 -9.02 -3.79 18.54
C ALA A 8 -7.59 -3.44 19.00
N ASP A 9 -6.68 -3.17 18.07
CA ASP A 9 -5.27 -2.98 18.33
C ASP A 9 -4.86 -1.52 18.56
N SER A 10 -3.97 -1.27 19.52
CA SER A 10 -3.51 0.08 19.86
C SER A 10 -2.64 0.74 18.79
N GLU A 11 -2.04 -0.02 17.87
CA GLU A 11 -1.20 0.56 16.81
C GLU A 11 -2.03 1.25 15.72
N LEU A 12 -3.31 0.91 15.57
CA LEU A 12 -4.19 1.47 14.53
C LEU A 12 -5.35 2.25 15.16
N THR A 13 -5.65 3.41 14.60
CA THR A 13 -6.78 4.24 15.03
C THR A 13 -8.07 3.82 14.33
N SER A 14 -7.99 3.65 13.00
CA SER A 14 -9.16 3.33 12.19
C SER A 14 -8.78 2.52 10.96
N VAL A 15 -9.71 1.70 10.51
CA VAL A 15 -9.60 0.91 9.28
C VAL A 15 -10.88 1.07 8.49
N THR A 16 -10.75 1.30 7.19
CA THR A 16 -11.90 1.43 6.28
C THR A 16 -11.70 0.61 5.01
N LEU A 17 -12.73 -0.14 4.62
CA LEU A 17 -12.70 -0.99 3.45
C LEU A 17 -13.17 -0.24 2.19
N TYR A 18 -12.44 -0.44 1.11
CA TYR A 18 -12.66 0.18 -0.18
C TYR A 18 -12.66 -0.86 -1.30
N THR A 19 -13.34 -0.53 -2.38
CA THR A 19 -13.25 -1.23 -3.67
C THR A 19 -12.82 -0.22 -4.74
N PRO A 20 -11.92 -0.57 -5.67
CA PRO A 20 -11.54 0.34 -6.74
C PRO A 20 -12.73 0.60 -7.67
N LEU A 21 -12.89 1.84 -8.10
CA LEU A 21 -13.90 2.17 -9.11
C LEU A 21 -13.52 1.51 -10.44
N PRO A 22 -14.52 1.13 -11.25
CA PRO A 22 -14.30 0.81 -12.65
C PRO A 22 -13.51 1.94 -13.33
N TRP A 23 -12.60 1.58 -14.24
CA TRP A 23 -11.79 2.52 -15.03
C TRP A 23 -12.53 3.79 -15.49
N PRO A 24 -13.74 3.72 -16.10
CA PRO A 24 -14.37 4.91 -16.66
C PRO A 24 -15.06 5.78 -15.61
N MET A 25 -15.24 5.30 -14.37
CA MET A 25 -15.84 6.08 -13.28
C MET A 25 -14.81 6.76 -12.40
N ARG A 26 -13.51 6.53 -12.63
CA ARG A 26 -12.48 7.18 -11.82
C ARG A 26 -12.47 8.69 -12.09
N LEU A 27 -12.36 9.47 -11.01
CA LEU A 27 -12.39 10.93 -11.08
C LEU A 27 -11.09 11.54 -11.63
N ASP A 28 -10.01 10.75 -11.71
CA ASP A 28 -8.78 11.13 -12.39
C ASP A 28 -8.84 10.92 -13.91
N LEU A 29 -9.84 10.21 -14.43
CA LEU A 29 -9.98 9.95 -15.86
C LEU A 29 -11.19 10.67 -16.46
N LEU A 30 -12.38 10.44 -15.91
CA LEU A 30 -13.62 10.86 -16.55
C LEU A 30 -13.74 12.38 -16.71
N PRO A 31 -13.55 13.21 -15.67
CA PRO A 31 -13.63 14.66 -15.80
C PRO A 31 -12.59 15.19 -16.80
N PHE A 32 -11.38 14.64 -16.79
CA PHE A 32 -10.30 15.07 -17.67
C PHE A 32 -10.52 14.64 -19.12
N LEU A 33 -11.14 13.50 -19.36
CA LEU A 33 -11.57 13.10 -20.69
C LEU A 33 -12.55 14.13 -21.29
N PHE A 34 -13.51 14.63 -20.50
CA PHE A 34 -14.41 15.70 -20.93
C PHE A 34 -13.68 17.02 -21.18
N LEU A 35 -12.73 17.38 -20.32
CA LEU A 35 -11.90 18.58 -20.52
C LEU A 35 -11.10 18.49 -21.82
N TYR A 36 -10.42 17.36 -22.09
CA TYR A 36 -9.68 17.17 -23.33
C TYR A 36 -10.58 17.15 -24.57
N SER A 37 -11.73 16.49 -24.49
CA SER A 37 -12.72 16.50 -25.58
C SER A 37 -13.19 17.92 -25.88
N THR A 38 -13.42 18.73 -24.84
CA THR A 38 -13.79 20.14 -24.97
C THR A 38 -12.66 20.97 -25.56
N ALA A 39 -11.40 20.70 -25.17
CA ALA A 39 -10.23 21.39 -25.73
C ALA A 39 -10.11 21.14 -27.25
N VAL A 40 -10.27 19.88 -27.67
CA VAL A 40 -10.27 19.51 -29.10
C VAL A 40 -11.45 20.16 -29.83
N TYR A 41 -12.64 20.18 -29.23
CA TYR A 41 -13.81 20.84 -29.81
C TYR A 41 -13.62 22.35 -29.99
N LEU A 42 -13.02 23.03 -29.01
CA LEU A 42 -12.69 24.45 -29.12
C LEU A 42 -11.65 24.69 -30.21
N TYR A 43 -10.65 23.82 -30.31
CA TYR A 43 -9.61 23.89 -31.35
C TYR A 43 -10.19 23.77 -32.77
N THR A 44 -11.23 22.96 -32.99
CA THR A 44 -11.80 22.76 -34.34
C THR A 44 -12.79 23.84 -34.78
N ILE A 45 -13.41 24.56 -33.83
CA ILE A 45 -14.46 25.56 -34.13
C ILE A 45 -13.92 26.99 -34.11
N ARG A 46 -12.91 27.25 -33.28
CA ARG A 46 -12.32 28.59 -33.19
C ARG A 46 -11.35 28.84 -34.34
N PRO A 47 -11.23 30.10 -34.80
CA PRO A 47 -10.24 30.48 -35.80
C PRO A 47 -8.82 30.28 -35.25
N GLU A 48 -7.85 30.10 -36.14
CA GLU A 48 -6.44 29.80 -35.78
C GLU A 48 -5.78 30.89 -34.93
N ASP A 49 -6.22 32.15 -35.06
CA ASP A 49 -5.71 33.29 -34.29
C ASP A 49 -6.29 33.39 -32.86
N ASP A 50 -7.20 32.49 -32.47
CA ASP A 50 -7.78 32.48 -31.12
C ASP A 50 -6.86 31.70 -30.16
N GLU A 51 -6.34 32.38 -29.14
CA GLU A 51 -5.46 31.78 -28.12
C GLU A 51 -6.23 30.94 -27.08
N VAL A 52 -7.55 31.05 -27.04
CA VAL A 52 -8.40 30.40 -26.04
C VAL A 52 -8.25 28.87 -26.01
N PRO A 53 -8.25 28.12 -27.14
CA PRO A 53 -8.08 26.67 -27.13
C PRO A 53 -6.74 26.22 -26.53
N TRP A 54 -5.66 26.95 -26.80
CA TRP A 54 -4.32 26.66 -26.26
C TRP A 54 -4.26 26.88 -24.76
N ILE A 55 -4.77 28.01 -24.27
CA ILE A 55 -4.82 28.33 -22.84
C ILE A 55 -5.68 27.30 -22.09
N PHE A 56 -6.85 26.96 -22.64
CA PHE A 56 -7.75 25.96 -22.05
C PHE A 56 -7.11 24.57 -22.01
N GLY A 57 -6.44 24.16 -23.09
CA GLY A 57 -5.71 22.90 -23.16
C GLY A 57 -4.58 22.83 -22.12
N ALA A 58 -3.75 23.87 -22.04
CA ALA A 58 -2.65 23.96 -21.08
C ALA A 58 -3.16 23.92 -19.63
N LEU A 59 -4.22 24.67 -19.31
CA LEU A 59 -4.84 24.64 -17.99
C LEU A 59 -5.42 23.26 -17.66
N SER A 60 -6.04 22.59 -18.64
CA SER A 60 -6.58 21.24 -18.45
C SER A 60 -5.47 20.23 -18.13
N VAL A 61 -4.34 20.29 -18.83
CA VAL A 61 -3.15 19.46 -18.55
C VAL A 61 -2.58 19.76 -17.17
N PHE A 62 -2.45 21.04 -16.82
CA PHE A 62 -1.94 21.46 -15.51
C PHE A 62 -2.81 20.95 -14.36
N CYS A 63 -4.13 21.14 -14.46
CA CYS A 63 -5.09 20.64 -13.47
C CYS A 63 -5.08 19.10 -13.37
N HIS A 64 -4.89 18.40 -14.48
CA HIS A 64 -4.78 16.94 -14.48
C HIS A 64 -3.52 16.47 -13.77
N ALA A 65 -2.37 17.07 -14.09
CA ALA A 65 -1.11 16.77 -13.41
C ALA A 65 -1.22 17.02 -11.89
N LEU A 66 -1.85 18.12 -11.48
CA LEU A 66 -2.08 18.43 -10.07
C LEU A 66 -3.00 17.40 -9.39
N ALA A 67 -4.05 16.95 -10.07
CA ALA A 67 -4.92 15.89 -9.54
C ALA A 67 -4.15 14.58 -9.32
N LEU A 68 -3.33 14.17 -10.28
CA LEU A 68 -2.49 12.96 -10.17
C LEU A 68 -1.47 13.08 -9.03
N LEU A 69 -0.80 14.23 -8.91
CA LEU A 69 0.15 14.49 -7.81
C LEU A 69 -0.56 14.50 -6.45
N SER A 70 -1.75 15.10 -6.36
CA SER A 70 -2.51 15.12 -5.11
C SER A 70 -2.94 13.72 -4.67
N ALA A 71 -3.27 12.83 -5.63
CA ALA A 71 -3.52 11.42 -5.36
C ALA A 71 -2.24 10.64 -4.99
N GLU A 72 -1.05 11.13 -5.34
CA GLU A 72 0.22 10.54 -4.89
C GLU A 72 0.59 10.99 -3.47
N TRP A 73 0.37 12.27 -3.15
CA TRP A 73 0.73 12.85 -1.86
C TRP A 73 -0.24 12.53 -0.72
N SER A 74 -1.50 12.22 -1.05
CA SER A 74 -2.52 11.93 -0.05
C SER A 74 -3.29 10.67 -0.37
N VAL A 75 -3.26 9.71 0.56
CA VAL A 75 -4.07 8.49 0.50
C VAL A 75 -5.56 8.81 0.56
N ASP A 76 -5.96 9.84 1.30
CA ASP A 76 -7.37 10.24 1.39
C ASP A 76 -7.88 10.77 0.04
N VAL A 77 -7.07 11.58 -0.65
CA VAL A 77 -7.38 12.07 -2.01
C VAL A 77 -7.39 10.92 -3.00
N ARG A 78 -6.40 10.02 -2.94
CA ARG A 78 -6.38 8.80 -3.76
C ARG A 78 -7.64 7.97 -3.58
N CYS A 79 -8.03 7.69 -2.33
CA CYS A 79 -9.25 6.95 -2.02
C CYS A 79 -10.49 7.66 -2.57
N TRP A 80 -10.57 8.98 -2.46
CA TRP A 80 -11.68 9.75 -3.02
C TRP A 80 -11.73 9.70 -4.55
N MET A 81 -10.58 9.78 -5.24
CA MET A 81 -10.53 9.80 -6.70
C MET A 81 -10.75 8.42 -7.34
N THR A 82 -10.21 7.36 -6.74
CA THR A 82 -10.12 6.04 -7.37
C THR A 82 -10.93 4.95 -6.67
N CYS A 83 -11.47 5.19 -5.49
CA CYS A 83 -12.10 4.15 -4.67
C CYS A 83 -13.50 4.54 -4.16
N ALA A 84 -14.34 3.52 -3.97
CA ALA A 84 -15.64 3.64 -3.31
C ALA A 84 -15.59 2.86 -2.01
N ARG A 85 -16.29 3.34 -0.98
CA ARG A 85 -16.44 2.56 0.27
C ARG A 85 -17.12 1.23 -0.04
N LEU A 86 -16.58 0.14 0.50
CA LEU A 86 -17.10 -1.20 0.27
C LEU A 86 -18.52 -1.31 0.84
N ALA A 87 -19.49 -1.67 0.00
CA ALA A 87 -20.89 -1.81 0.41
C ALA A 87 -21.15 -3.15 1.12
N ALA A 88 -20.55 -4.23 0.60
CA ALA A 88 -20.57 -5.57 1.20
C ALA A 88 -19.31 -6.32 0.79
N VAL A 89 -18.78 -7.13 1.70
CA VAL A 89 -17.78 -8.16 1.41
C VAL A 89 -18.47 -9.27 0.62
N VAL A 90 -17.94 -9.55 -0.57
CA VAL A 90 -18.44 -10.60 -1.46
C VAL A 90 -17.31 -11.60 -1.67
N GLU A 91 -17.64 -12.89 -1.66
CA GLU A 91 -16.71 -14.00 -1.89
C GLU A 91 -16.36 -14.15 -3.38
N ASP A 92 -15.89 -13.08 -4.01
CA ASP A 92 -15.40 -13.12 -5.39
C ASP A 92 -13.92 -12.73 -5.41
N GLU A 93 -13.06 -13.68 -5.77
CA GLU A 93 -11.61 -13.48 -5.90
C GLU A 93 -11.23 -12.41 -6.94
N ARG A 94 -12.16 -12.09 -7.86
CA ARG A 94 -11.95 -11.04 -8.88
C ARG A 94 -12.14 -9.64 -8.31
N LEU A 95 -12.86 -9.50 -7.20
CA LEU A 95 -13.07 -8.21 -6.57
C LEU A 95 -11.84 -7.85 -5.75
N LYS A 96 -11.08 -6.88 -6.26
CA LYS A 96 -9.98 -6.30 -5.49
C LYS A 96 -10.55 -5.51 -4.31
N MET A 97 -10.19 -5.91 -3.10
CA MET A 97 -10.54 -5.20 -1.87
C MET A 97 -9.31 -4.46 -1.35
N LEU A 98 -9.53 -3.23 -0.91
CA LEU A 98 -8.47 -2.36 -0.40
C LEU A 98 -8.82 -1.92 1.02
N VAL A 99 -7.79 -1.75 1.85
CA VAL A 99 -7.93 -1.31 3.24
C VAL A 99 -7.17 -0.01 3.41
N LYS A 100 -7.87 1.07 3.75
CA LYS A 100 -7.23 2.29 4.21
C LYS A 100 -6.94 2.15 5.70
N VAL A 101 -5.66 2.19 6.05
CA VAL A 101 -5.16 2.03 7.41
C VAL A 101 -4.71 3.39 7.95
N GLU A 102 -5.27 3.78 9.09
CA GLU A 102 -4.86 4.98 9.82
C GLU A 102 -4.09 4.56 11.08
N PRO A 103 -2.77 4.82 11.16
CA PRO A 103 -1.99 4.47 12.33
C PRO A 103 -2.37 5.35 13.53
N SER A 104 -2.08 4.86 14.73
CA SER A 104 -2.19 5.60 15.99
C SER A 104 -1.14 6.71 16.12
N LEU A 105 0.08 6.42 15.66
CA LEU A 105 1.18 7.38 15.65
C LEU A 105 1.02 8.32 14.47
N THR A 106 0.86 9.61 14.75
CA THR A 106 0.69 10.66 13.74
C THR A 106 1.90 10.81 12.80
N MET A 107 3.07 10.32 13.20
CA MET A 107 4.29 10.32 12.39
C MET A 107 4.28 9.24 11.31
N LEU A 108 3.47 8.19 11.47
CA LEU A 108 3.38 7.12 10.49
C LEU A 108 2.43 7.54 9.36
N PRO A 109 2.80 7.30 8.10
CA PRO A 109 1.94 7.62 6.98
C PRO A 109 0.71 6.71 6.98
N LYS A 110 -0.44 7.28 6.58
CA LYS A 110 -1.60 6.48 6.19
C LYS A 110 -1.21 5.62 4.99
N LEU A 111 -1.73 4.40 4.92
CA LEU A 111 -1.44 3.49 3.81
C LEU A 111 -2.74 2.87 3.26
N LEU A 112 -2.72 2.57 1.97
CA LEU A 112 -3.75 1.77 1.31
C LEU A 112 -3.16 0.39 1.04
N CYS A 113 -3.60 -0.61 1.80
CA CYS A 113 -3.15 -2.00 1.68
C CYS A 113 -4.12 -2.83 0.83
N ASP A 114 -3.61 -3.90 0.22
CA ASP A 114 -4.48 -4.92 -0.36
C ASP A 114 -5.12 -5.77 0.75
N CYS A 115 -6.42 -6.03 0.63
CA CYS A 115 -7.17 -6.91 1.52
C CYS A 115 -7.35 -8.27 0.86
N HIS A 116 -7.06 -9.33 1.59
CA HIS A 116 -7.15 -10.69 1.08
C HIS A 116 -8.27 -11.46 1.78
N LEU A 117 -9.03 -12.21 1.00
CA LEU A 117 -10.01 -13.17 1.49
C LEU A 117 -9.31 -14.51 1.75
N GLY A 118 -9.51 -15.07 2.94
CA GLY A 118 -9.04 -16.39 3.30
C GLY A 118 -9.86 -17.51 2.64
N PRO A 119 -9.29 -18.72 2.51
CA PRO A 119 -10.01 -19.87 1.98
C PRO A 119 -11.17 -20.27 2.90
N LYS A 120 -12.26 -20.77 2.31
CA LYS A 120 -13.41 -21.28 3.06
C LYS A 120 -13.00 -22.40 4.00
N GLU A 121 -13.38 -22.23 5.26
CA GLU A 121 -13.02 -23.15 6.31
C GLU A 121 -13.81 -24.47 6.21
N LYS A 122 -13.10 -25.60 6.22
CA LYS A 122 -13.66 -26.91 6.57
C LYS A 122 -13.35 -27.14 8.04
N LYS A 123 -14.35 -27.54 8.84
CA LYS A 123 -14.29 -27.73 10.31
C LYS A 123 -12.92 -28.25 10.78
N SER A 124 -12.06 -27.36 11.25
CA SER A 124 -10.73 -27.66 11.78
C SER A 124 -10.57 -27.05 13.18
N LYS A 125 -9.60 -27.54 13.95
CA LYS A 125 -9.28 -27.02 15.27
C LYS A 125 -8.66 -25.62 15.22
N THR A 126 -8.00 -25.26 14.13
CA THR A 126 -7.31 -23.97 13.96
C THR A 126 -8.12 -23.07 13.04
N LYS A 127 -8.68 -21.99 13.60
CA LYS A 127 -9.47 -21.03 12.81
C LYS A 127 -8.58 -20.22 11.86
N VAL A 128 -8.84 -20.31 10.56
CA VAL A 128 -8.16 -19.52 9.51
C VAL A 128 -8.90 -18.18 9.36
N PRO A 129 -8.19 -17.04 9.20
CA PRO A 129 -8.86 -15.75 9.07
C PRO A 129 -9.62 -15.64 7.75
N THR A 130 -10.88 -15.22 7.82
CA THR A 130 -11.75 -14.95 6.66
C THR A 130 -11.28 -13.75 5.86
N LEU A 131 -10.85 -12.69 6.54
CA LEU A 131 -10.34 -11.47 5.90
C LEU A 131 -9.06 -11.04 6.60
N TRP A 132 -8.05 -10.67 5.85
CA TRP A 132 -6.80 -10.18 6.43
C TRP A 132 -6.10 -9.17 5.53
N PHE A 133 -5.31 -8.31 6.16
CA PHE A 133 -4.39 -7.41 5.47
C PHE A 133 -3.09 -7.31 6.28
N SER A 134 -2.03 -6.84 5.62
CA SER A 134 -0.73 -6.61 6.26
C SER A 134 -0.42 -5.13 6.30
N PHE A 135 0.04 -4.64 7.45
CA PHE A 135 0.54 -3.29 7.63
C PHE A 135 1.83 -3.37 8.46
N GLN A 136 2.93 -2.80 7.95
CA GLN A 136 4.25 -2.84 8.61
C GLN A 136 4.70 -4.26 9.00
N ASN A 137 4.51 -5.24 8.11
CA ASN A 137 4.78 -6.66 8.35
C ASN A 137 3.96 -7.31 9.48
N LEU A 138 2.94 -6.62 10.01
CA LEU A 138 1.98 -7.18 10.95
C LEU A 138 0.69 -7.56 10.21
N LYS A 139 0.19 -8.76 10.48
CA LYS A 139 -1.07 -9.25 9.92
C LYS A 139 -2.22 -8.90 10.85
N PHE A 140 -3.24 -8.27 10.29
CA PHE A 140 -4.50 -7.97 10.94
C PHE A 140 -5.60 -8.84 10.31
N CYS A 141 -6.39 -9.50 11.14
CA CYS A 141 -7.28 -10.58 10.76
C CYS A 141 -8.70 -10.40 11.33
N LEU A 142 -9.68 -10.86 10.56
CA LEU A 142 -11.06 -11.13 10.98
C LEU A 142 -11.33 -12.62 10.82
N TYR A 143 -12.01 -13.21 11.81
CA TYR A 143 -12.34 -14.64 11.85
C TYR A 143 -13.84 -14.90 11.70
N GLU A 144 -14.64 -13.84 11.71
CA GLU A 144 -16.08 -13.92 11.52
C GLU A 144 -16.44 -14.29 10.07
N ASP A 145 -17.60 -14.90 9.88
CA ASP A 145 -18.13 -15.21 8.56
C ASP A 145 -18.49 -13.94 7.78
N VAL A 146 -18.46 -14.02 6.45
CA VAL A 146 -18.76 -12.88 5.54
C VAL A 146 -20.13 -12.26 5.83
N GLU A 147 -21.14 -13.06 6.16
CA GLU A 147 -22.49 -12.57 6.51
C GLU A 147 -22.47 -11.74 7.81
N THR A 148 -21.69 -12.16 8.79
CA THR A 148 -21.50 -11.46 10.07
C THR A 148 -20.73 -10.16 9.87
N ILE A 149 -19.67 -10.17 9.07
CA ILE A 149 -18.88 -8.98 8.71
C ILE A 149 -19.77 -7.93 8.03
N ASN A 150 -20.71 -8.35 7.20
CA ASN A 150 -21.60 -7.42 6.48
C ASN A 150 -22.73 -6.85 7.34
N ARG A 151 -23.16 -7.55 8.41
CA ARG A 151 -24.31 -7.14 9.23
C ARG A 151 -23.93 -6.47 10.55
N SER A 152 -22.78 -6.83 11.12
CA SER A 152 -22.37 -6.41 12.45
C SER A 152 -21.04 -5.66 12.42
N GLU A 153 -20.81 -4.82 13.43
CA GLU A 153 -19.52 -4.14 13.60
C GLU A 153 -18.48 -5.15 14.09
N THR A 154 -17.66 -5.65 13.17
CA THR A 154 -16.54 -6.54 13.49
C THR A 154 -15.25 -5.73 13.66
N GLN A 155 -14.26 -6.30 14.34
CA GLN A 155 -13.01 -5.59 14.64
C GLN A 155 -11.81 -6.42 14.22
N PHE A 156 -10.93 -5.83 13.41
CA PHE A 156 -9.65 -6.44 13.07
C PHE A 156 -8.80 -6.60 14.33
N ARG A 157 -8.16 -7.77 14.44
CA ARG A 157 -7.24 -8.11 15.53
C ARG A 157 -5.91 -8.53 14.95
N ARG A 158 -4.83 -8.43 15.72
CA ARG A 158 -3.56 -9.03 15.28
C ARG A 158 -3.73 -10.53 15.10
N LEU A 159 -2.93 -11.10 14.21
CA LEU A 159 -2.82 -12.53 14.06
C LEU A 159 -2.50 -13.18 15.41
N ASP A 160 -3.41 -14.03 15.89
CA ASP A 160 -3.25 -14.67 17.19
C ASP A 160 -2.21 -15.80 17.14
N PHE A 161 -1.31 -15.80 18.11
CA PHE A 161 -0.36 -16.87 18.38
C PHE A 161 -0.75 -17.59 19.68
N PRO A 162 -0.53 -18.92 19.78
CA PRO A 162 -0.79 -19.67 21.01
C PRO A 162 0.31 -19.37 22.03
N SER A 163 0.33 -18.16 22.58
CA SER A 163 1.30 -17.68 23.58
C SER A 163 0.68 -17.43 24.96
N ASN A 164 -0.65 -17.40 25.04
CA ASN A 164 -1.41 -17.03 26.25
C ASN A 164 -2.20 -18.20 26.83
N ASP A 165 -1.90 -19.43 26.42
CA ASP A 165 -2.58 -20.62 26.95
C ASP A 165 -2.04 -20.98 28.34
N THR A 166 -2.72 -21.88 29.06
CA THR A 166 -2.27 -22.34 30.37
C THR A 166 -0.98 -23.15 30.27
N LEU A 167 -0.12 -23.13 31.29
CA LEU A 167 1.13 -23.91 31.29
C LEU A 167 0.87 -25.41 31.03
N GLU A 168 -0.24 -25.94 31.55
CA GLU A 168 -0.66 -27.33 31.34
C GLU A 168 -0.84 -27.66 29.85
N SER A 169 -1.40 -26.76 29.04
CA SER A 169 -1.60 -26.99 27.61
C SER A 169 -0.26 -27.14 26.87
N TYR A 170 0.74 -26.35 27.24
CA TYR A 170 2.09 -26.43 26.66
C TYR A 170 2.80 -27.71 27.07
N VAL A 171 2.69 -28.13 28.34
CA VAL A 171 3.29 -29.37 28.83
C VAL A 171 2.67 -30.60 28.17
N GLN A 172 1.36 -30.56 27.90
CA GLN A 172 0.63 -31.65 27.26
C GLN A 172 0.75 -31.62 25.73
N SER A 173 1.28 -30.56 25.14
CA SER A 173 1.41 -30.42 23.68
C SER A 173 2.36 -31.46 23.11
N GLN A 174 1.86 -32.26 22.16
CA GLN A 174 2.65 -33.27 21.43
C GLN A 174 3.06 -32.80 20.03
N GLY A 175 2.95 -31.49 19.77
CA GLY A 175 3.24 -30.89 18.47
C GLY A 175 2.19 -31.20 17.39
N ILE A 176 2.48 -30.78 16.16
CA ILE A 176 1.61 -31.00 14.99
C ILE A 176 1.88 -32.41 14.44
N ARG A 177 0.84 -33.27 14.43
CA ARG A 177 0.96 -34.67 14.01
C ARG A 177 0.40 -34.97 12.63
N SER A 178 -0.65 -34.25 12.23
CA SER A 178 -1.30 -34.45 10.93
C SER A 178 -0.74 -33.49 9.88
N THR A 179 -0.64 -33.97 8.65
CA THR A 179 -0.35 -33.13 7.49
C THR A 179 -1.45 -32.10 7.24
N GLU A 180 -2.70 -32.42 7.59
CA GLU A 180 -3.84 -31.49 7.52
C GLU A 180 -3.67 -30.36 8.53
N ASP A 181 -3.35 -30.68 9.79
CA ASP A 181 -3.08 -29.68 10.84
C ASP A 181 -1.90 -28.78 10.46
N LEU A 182 -0.88 -29.33 9.79
CA LEU A 182 0.25 -28.57 9.26
C LEU A 182 -0.17 -27.64 8.13
N GLN A 183 -1.05 -28.08 7.22
CA GLN A 183 -1.60 -27.23 6.17
C GLN A 183 -2.46 -26.09 6.74
N HIS A 184 -3.27 -26.37 7.76
CA HIS A 184 -4.06 -25.36 8.47
C HIS A 184 -3.18 -24.35 9.21
N ALA A 185 -2.15 -24.82 9.91
CA ALA A 185 -1.16 -23.97 10.56
C ALA A 185 -0.45 -23.06 9.55
N ARG A 186 -0.04 -23.61 8.40
CA ARG A 186 0.52 -22.83 7.29
C ARG A 186 -0.47 -21.83 6.69
N GLY A 187 -1.76 -22.19 6.61
CA GLY A 187 -2.81 -21.28 6.15
C GLY A 187 -3.02 -20.09 7.09
N LYS A 188 -2.94 -20.32 8.40
CA LYS A 188 -3.11 -19.27 9.42
C LYS A 188 -1.85 -18.39 9.57
N TRP A 189 -0.71 -18.99 9.89
CA TRP A 189 0.51 -18.25 10.23
C TRP A 189 1.38 -17.94 9.03
N GLY A 190 1.33 -18.76 7.98
CA GLY A 190 2.26 -18.69 6.86
C GLY A 190 3.56 -19.43 7.16
N LYS A 191 4.58 -19.13 6.37
CA LYS A 191 5.95 -19.62 6.62
C LYS A 191 6.64 -18.72 7.63
N ASN A 192 7.54 -19.28 8.42
CA ASN A 192 8.42 -18.51 9.30
C ASN A 192 9.61 -17.94 8.52
N ASP A 193 9.31 -17.11 7.53
CA ASP A 193 10.32 -16.45 6.70
C ASP A 193 10.16 -14.94 6.91
N PHE A 194 11.27 -14.27 7.24
CA PHE A 194 11.32 -12.82 7.32
C PHE A 194 11.99 -12.27 6.06
N GLU A 195 11.17 -11.93 5.07
CA GLU A 195 11.65 -11.34 3.82
C GLU A 195 11.51 -9.81 3.89
N LEU A 196 12.65 -9.11 3.92
CA LEU A 196 12.68 -7.66 3.75
C LEU A 196 12.70 -7.35 2.25
N PRO A 197 11.61 -6.81 1.68
CA PRO A 197 11.56 -6.54 0.25
C PRO A 197 12.57 -5.43 -0.09
N MET A 198 13.50 -5.74 -0.99
CA MET A 198 14.40 -4.72 -1.52
C MET A 198 13.61 -3.79 -2.45
N PRO A 199 13.60 -2.46 -2.20
CA PRO A 199 12.86 -1.54 -3.04
C PRO A 199 13.43 -1.54 -4.46
N LYS A 200 12.54 -1.48 -5.45
CA LYS A 200 12.96 -1.45 -6.86
C LYS A 200 13.49 -0.06 -7.20
N PHE A 201 14.40 0.01 -8.18
CA PHE A 201 14.92 1.29 -8.68
C PHE A 201 13.78 2.23 -9.11
N ALA A 202 12.78 1.71 -9.83
CA ALA A 202 11.65 2.50 -10.30
C ALA A 202 10.78 3.05 -9.16
N GLU A 203 10.64 2.31 -8.05
CA GLU A 203 9.87 2.75 -6.87
C GLU A 203 10.60 3.91 -6.18
N LEU A 204 11.91 3.76 -5.95
CA LEU A 204 12.76 4.81 -5.37
C LEU A 204 12.83 6.05 -6.25
N LEU A 205 12.97 5.87 -7.57
CA LEU A 205 12.98 6.97 -8.53
C LEU A 205 11.62 7.69 -8.53
N LYS A 206 10.51 6.94 -8.52
CA LYS A 206 9.18 7.54 -8.45
C LYS A 206 9.04 8.40 -7.19
N GLU A 207 9.42 7.89 -6.02
CA GLU A 207 9.39 8.64 -4.75
C GLU A 207 10.15 9.98 -4.85
N GLN A 208 11.30 9.97 -5.51
CA GLN A 208 12.12 11.17 -5.68
C GLN A 208 11.48 12.17 -6.67
N LEU A 209 10.98 11.68 -7.81
CA LEU A 209 10.37 12.52 -8.84
C LEU A 209 9.02 13.13 -8.41
N VAL A 210 8.31 12.48 -7.50
CA VAL A 210 7.05 13.02 -6.94
C VAL A 210 7.29 13.84 -5.68
N ALA A 211 8.54 13.98 -5.23
CA ALA A 211 8.86 14.82 -4.08
C ALA A 211 8.41 16.27 -4.36
N PRO A 212 7.69 16.93 -3.44
CA PRO A 212 7.16 18.28 -3.68
C PRO A 212 8.24 19.30 -4.12
N PHE A 213 9.44 19.16 -3.57
CA PHE A 213 10.59 19.98 -3.93
C PHE A 213 10.99 19.81 -5.39
N PHE A 214 11.18 18.56 -5.85
CA PHE A 214 11.55 18.25 -7.23
C PHE A 214 10.48 18.74 -8.21
N VAL A 215 9.21 18.44 -7.93
CA VAL A 215 8.09 18.86 -8.78
C VAL A 215 8.04 20.38 -8.93
N PHE A 216 8.25 21.11 -7.83
CA PHE A 216 8.29 22.57 -7.85
C PHE A 216 9.48 23.09 -8.67
N GLN A 217 10.67 22.53 -8.48
CA GLN A 217 11.87 22.92 -9.25
C GLN A 217 11.69 22.65 -10.74
N PHE A 218 11.19 21.47 -11.10
CA PHE A 218 10.92 21.08 -12.48
C PHE A 218 9.92 22.03 -13.13
N PHE A 219 8.82 22.35 -12.44
CA PHE A 219 7.83 23.30 -12.92
C PHE A 219 8.41 24.72 -13.09
N CYS A 220 9.20 25.20 -12.13
CA CYS A 220 9.86 26.50 -12.24
C CYS A 220 10.76 26.56 -13.48
N MET A 221 11.61 25.55 -13.69
CA MET A 221 12.48 25.48 -14.86
C MET A 221 11.71 25.40 -16.19
N LEU A 222 10.55 24.73 -16.20
CA LEU A 222 9.66 24.73 -17.37
C LEU A 222 9.10 26.13 -17.68
N LEU A 223 8.75 26.92 -16.67
CA LEU A 223 8.30 28.30 -16.89
C LEU A 223 9.41 29.19 -17.47
N TRP A 224 10.66 29.01 -17.04
CA TRP A 224 11.82 29.67 -17.65
C TRP A 224 12.06 29.25 -19.11
N CYS A 225 11.64 28.03 -19.45
CA CYS A 225 11.68 27.50 -20.81
C CYS A 225 10.57 28.07 -21.70
N LEU A 226 9.49 28.64 -21.14
CA LEU A 226 8.43 29.29 -21.94
C LEU A 226 8.77 30.74 -22.34
N ASP A 227 9.92 31.24 -21.90
CA ASP A 227 10.46 32.57 -22.23
C ASP A 227 11.68 32.48 -23.18
N GLU A 228 12.37 33.59 -23.46
CA GLU A 228 13.49 33.71 -24.43
C GLU A 228 14.72 32.80 -24.16
N TYR A 229 14.77 32.06 -23.04
CA TYR A 229 15.93 31.27 -22.59
C TYR A 229 15.76 29.74 -22.72
N MET A 230 15.16 29.26 -23.81
CA MET A 230 14.84 27.84 -23.98
C MET A 230 16.04 26.89 -23.92
N TYR A 231 17.15 27.20 -24.60
CA TYR A 231 18.28 26.28 -24.71
C TYR A 231 19.01 26.05 -23.38
N TYR A 232 19.31 27.13 -22.65
CA TYR A 232 19.98 27.03 -21.35
C TYR A 232 19.07 26.41 -20.28
N SER A 233 17.77 26.72 -20.33
CA SER A 233 16.78 26.15 -19.41
C SER A 233 16.61 24.65 -19.64
N LEU A 234 16.58 24.19 -20.90
CA LEU A 234 16.47 22.77 -21.23
C LEU A 234 17.70 21.97 -20.79
N LEU A 235 18.90 22.51 -20.97
CA LEU A 235 20.13 21.88 -20.47
C LEU A 235 20.12 21.78 -18.94
N THR A 236 19.67 22.83 -18.25
CA THR A 236 19.57 22.84 -16.79
C THR A 236 18.53 21.83 -16.29
N LEU A 237 17.38 21.74 -16.96
CA LEU A 237 16.35 20.74 -16.68
C LEU A 237 16.88 19.30 -16.85
N LEU A 238 17.64 19.05 -17.91
CA LEU A 238 18.28 17.75 -18.14
C LEU A 238 19.25 17.41 -17.01
N MET A 239 20.12 18.35 -16.62
CA MET A 239 21.07 18.14 -15.53
C MET A 239 20.38 17.83 -14.20
N LEU A 240 19.25 18.51 -13.92
CA LEU A 240 18.43 18.25 -12.74
C LEU A 240 17.88 16.81 -12.73
N VAL A 241 17.36 16.33 -13.87
CA VAL A 241 16.85 14.95 -13.98
C VAL A 241 17.97 13.91 -13.86
N VAL A 242 19.13 14.15 -14.48
CA VAL A 242 20.29 13.26 -14.41
C VAL A 242 20.79 13.15 -12.97
N PHE A 243 20.91 14.27 -12.25
CA PHE A 243 21.34 14.29 -10.86
C PHE A 243 20.44 13.44 -9.96
N GLU A 244 19.11 13.58 -10.10
CA GLU A 244 18.19 12.76 -9.33
C GLU A 244 18.29 11.27 -9.70
N CYS A 245 18.44 10.96 -10.98
CA CYS A 245 18.64 9.58 -11.43
C CYS A 245 19.93 8.96 -10.86
N GLU A 246 21.02 9.71 -10.77
CA GLU A 246 22.30 9.25 -10.21
C GLU A 246 22.24 9.06 -8.69
N SER A 247 21.36 9.78 -7.99
CA SER A 247 21.20 9.65 -6.54
C SER A 247 20.53 8.33 -6.11
N VAL A 248 19.66 7.77 -6.96
CA VAL A 248 18.83 6.61 -6.61
C VAL A 248 19.66 5.32 -6.41
N PRO A 249 20.64 4.96 -7.27
CA PRO A 249 21.48 3.79 -7.06
C PRO A 249 22.27 3.86 -5.74
N LEU A 250 22.84 5.01 -5.41
CA LEU A 250 23.59 5.22 -4.16
C LEU A 250 22.71 4.97 -2.93
N ARG A 251 21.47 5.49 -2.95
CA ARG A 251 20.49 5.23 -1.90
C ARG A 251 20.11 3.75 -1.84
N LYS A 252 19.93 3.09 -2.98
CA LYS A 252 19.61 1.65 -3.04
C LYS A 252 20.71 0.80 -2.42
N GLU A 253 21.98 1.10 -2.72
CA GLU A 253 23.13 0.40 -2.13
C GLU A 253 23.19 0.59 -0.61
N ALA A 254 22.98 1.81 -0.12
CA ALA A 254 22.95 2.10 1.31
C ALA A 254 21.83 1.33 2.04
N VAL A 255 20.62 1.28 1.46
CA VAL A 255 19.50 0.50 2.00
C VAL A 255 19.82 -1.00 1.97
N GLY A 256 20.39 -1.49 0.87
CA GLY A 256 20.80 -2.89 0.74
C GLY A 256 21.81 -3.30 1.81
N ALA A 257 22.82 -2.46 2.07
CA ALA A 257 23.80 -2.70 3.13
C ALA A 257 23.16 -2.76 4.53
N SER A 258 22.17 -1.90 4.80
CA SER A 258 21.44 -1.93 6.07
C SER A 258 20.66 -3.23 6.26
N ILE A 259 19.97 -3.70 5.22
CA ILE A 259 19.19 -4.94 5.25
C ILE A 259 20.09 -6.15 5.52
N VAL A 260 21.26 -6.21 4.87
CA VAL A 260 22.24 -7.29 5.09
C VAL A 260 22.70 -7.32 6.55
N ASN A 261 23.04 -6.16 7.10
CA ASN A 261 23.46 -6.05 8.50
C ASN A 261 22.36 -6.53 9.47
N ASP A 262 21.10 -6.16 9.24
CA ASP A 262 19.99 -6.61 10.10
C ASP A 262 19.72 -8.11 9.94
N THR A 263 19.91 -8.66 8.75
CA THR A 263 19.82 -10.11 8.51
C THR A 263 20.92 -10.87 9.25
N GLU A 264 22.14 -10.34 9.29
CA GLU A 264 23.25 -10.92 10.06
C GLU A 264 22.99 -10.88 11.56
N LYS A 265 22.45 -9.77 12.09
CA LYS A 265 22.04 -9.70 13.50
C LYS A 265 21.00 -10.75 13.85
N LEU A 266 20.03 -10.98 12.97
CA LEU A 266 18.98 -12.00 13.17
C LEU A 266 19.55 -13.43 13.13
N LYS A 267 20.48 -13.73 12.22
CA LYS A 267 21.18 -15.03 12.20
C LYS A 267 21.96 -15.29 13.47
N ASN A 268 22.57 -14.26 14.05
CA ASN A 268 23.29 -14.40 15.34
C ASN A 268 22.35 -14.64 16.53
N LEU A 269 21.03 -14.43 16.38
CA LEU A 269 20.01 -14.73 17.38
C LEU A 269 19.33 -16.08 17.14
N GLU A 270 19.62 -16.75 16.02
CA GLU A 270 19.18 -18.12 15.77
C GLU A 270 19.91 -19.03 16.76
N ILE A 271 19.16 -19.55 17.73
CA ILE A 271 19.68 -20.38 18.81
C ILE A 271 20.36 -21.59 18.19
N ASP A 272 21.65 -21.75 18.49
CA ASP A 272 22.43 -22.93 18.12
C ASP A 272 21.68 -24.19 18.60
N ASP A 273 21.18 -25.00 17.65
CA ASP A 273 20.44 -26.25 17.86
C ASP A 273 21.20 -27.27 18.75
N GLY A 274 22.45 -26.97 19.12
CA GLY A 274 23.28 -27.74 20.04
C GLY A 274 23.02 -27.50 21.54
N THR A 275 22.25 -26.49 21.97
CA THR A 275 21.95 -26.30 23.40
C THR A 275 20.77 -27.17 23.84
N SER A 276 21.06 -28.47 24.00
CA SER A 276 20.28 -29.33 24.89
C SER A 276 20.16 -28.65 26.24
N MET A 277 18.97 -28.14 26.58
CA MET A 277 18.59 -27.82 27.96
C MET A 277 18.63 -29.13 28.76
N LYS A 278 19.81 -29.54 29.22
CA LYS A 278 19.93 -30.54 30.27
C LYS A 278 19.42 -29.90 31.54
N HIS A 279 18.17 -30.21 31.86
CA HIS A 279 17.62 -30.06 33.20
C HIS A 279 18.61 -30.67 34.19
N LYS A 280 19.35 -29.83 34.94
CA LYS A 280 20.07 -30.31 36.13
C LYS A 280 18.99 -30.74 37.12
N ARG A 281 18.77 -32.05 37.24
CA ARG A 281 18.09 -32.62 38.41
C ARG A 281 18.97 -32.32 39.62
N HIS A 282 18.42 -31.55 40.56
CA HIS A 282 18.83 -31.57 41.95
C HIS A 282 18.20 -32.76 42.65
#